data_AF-A0A348WDM2-F1
#
_entry.id   AF-A0A348WDM2-F1
#
_cell.length_a   1.000
_cell.length_b   1.000
_cell.length_c   1.000
_cell.angle_alpha   90.00
_cell.angle_beta   90.00
_cell.angle_gamma   90.00
#
_symmetry.space_group_name_H-M   'P 1'
#
loop_
_entity.id
_entity.type
_entity.pdbx_description
1 polymer ?
#
loop_
_entity_poly.entity_id
_entity_poly.type
_entity_poly.pdbx_seq_one_letter_code
_entity_poly.pdbx_strand_id
1 'polypeptide(L)' 'TDALMTNFHLPKSTLMMLVSALMGKDRMARVYEHAIAEKYRFFSYGDASLLIPE' A
#
# COMPACT_ATOMS: atom_id res chain seq x y z
N THR A 1 -16.28 -3.97 10.00
CA THR A 1 -14.90 -4.29 9.59
C THR A 1 -14.69 -3.65 8.26
N ASP A 2 -14.05 -2.48 8.25
CA ASP A 2 -13.72 -1.79 7.01
C ASP A 2 -12.35 -2.29 6.55
N ALA A 3 -12.22 -2.68 5.30
CA ALA A 3 -10.96 -3.13 4.71
C ALA A 3 -10.80 -2.49 3.33
N LEU A 4 -9.58 -2.11 2.98
CA LEU A 4 -9.24 -1.49 1.71
C LEU A 4 -8.43 -2.46 0.86
N MET A 5 -8.95 -2.81 -0.32
CA MET A 5 -8.21 -3.53 -1.35
C MET A 5 -7.70 -2.54 -2.40
N THR A 6 -6.39 -2.51 -2.63
CA THR A 6 -5.77 -1.62 -3.61
C THR A 6 -4.48 -2.21 -4.17
N ASN A 7 -4.09 -1.83 -5.38
CA ASN A 7 -2.79 -2.25 -5.93
C ASN A 7 -1.63 -1.53 -5.24
N PHE A 8 -0.41 -2.06 -5.41
CA PHE A 8 0.81 -1.34 -5.01
C PHE A 8 1.09 -0.18 -5.97
N HIS A 9 1.15 1.03 -5.43
CA HIS A 9 1.40 2.27 -6.18
C HIS A 9 2.78 2.81 -5.91
N LEU A 10 3.36 3.53 -6.86
CA LEU A 10 4.67 4.12 -6.63
C LEU A 10 4.67 5.08 -5.41
N PRO A 11 5.80 5.17 -4.70
CA PRO A 11 6.00 6.18 -3.66
C PRO A 11 5.69 7.57 -4.23
N LYS A 12 4.93 8.38 -3.48
CA LYS A 12 4.50 9.77 -3.80
C LYS A 12 3.26 9.93 -4.70
N SER A 13 2.45 8.90 -4.93
CA SER A 13 1.11 9.10 -5.52
C SER A 13 0.12 9.70 -4.52
N THR A 14 -0.89 10.45 -5.00
CA THR A 14 -1.97 10.98 -4.16
C THR A 14 -2.77 9.87 -3.48
N LEU A 15 -2.92 8.73 -4.15
CA LEU A 15 -3.56 7.54 -3.60
C LEU A 15 -2.74 6.93 -2.46
N MET A 16 -1.40 6.88 -2.58
CA MET A 16 -0.53 6.52 -1.47
C MET A 16 -0.73 7.44 -0.26
N MET A 17 -0.88 8.75 -0.51
CA MET A 17 -1.09 9.73 0.55
C MET A 17 -2.42 9.49 1.30
N LEU A 18 -3.50 9.18 0.56
CA LEU A 18 -4.80 8.81 1.13
C LEU A 18 -4.72 7.53 1.96
N VAL A 19 -4.09 6.47 1.41
CA VAL A 19 -3.93 5.19 2.10
C VAL A 19 -3.07 5.35 3.37
N SER A 20 -2.04 6.20 3.32
CA SER A 20 -1.19 6.51 4.47
C SER A 20 -1.94 7.29 5.56
N ALA A 21 -2.88 8.16 5.19
CA ALA A 21 -3.75 8.84 6.13
C ALA A 21 -4.72 7.87 6.83
N LEU A 22 -5.15 6.82 6.14
CA LEU A 22 -6.08 5.82 6.67
C LEU A 22 -5.38 4.77 7.56
N MET A 23 -4.19 4.31 7.16
CA MET A 23 -3.50 3.17 7.78
C MET A 23 -2.30 3.55 8.65
N GLY A 24 -1.93 4.83 8.69
CA GLY A 24 -0.74 5.34 9.35
C GLY A 24 0.51 5.25 8.47
N LYS A 25 1.29 6.33 8.46
CA LYS A 25 2.48 6.49 7.61
C LYS A 25 3.53 5.40 7.84
N ASP A 26 3.84 5.09 9.10
CA ASP A 26 4.90 4.12 9.42
C ASP A 26 4.51 2.69 9.07
N ARG A 27 3.22 2.35 9.19
CA ARG A 27 2.68 1.06 8.78
C ARG A 27 2.81 0.89 7.27
N MET A 28 2.41 1.91 6.51
CA MET A 28 2.54 1.89 5.06
C MET A 28 4.00 1.86 4.61
N ALA A 29 4.91 2.58 5.28
CA ALA A 29 6.34 2.53 4.96
C ALA A 29 6.89 1.09 5.04
N ARG A 30 6.60 0.37 6.14
CA ARG A 30 7.02 -1.03 6.31
C ARG A 30 6.44 -1.97 5.26
N VAL A 31 5.16 -1.79 4.91
CA VAL A 31 4.50 -2.59 3.86
C VAL A 31 5.17 -2.39 2.51
N TYR A 32 5.51 -1.14 2.17
CA TYR A 32 6.19 -0.83 0.91
C TYR A 32 7.64 -1.31 0.89
N GLU A 33 8.38 -1.19 1.99
CA GLU A 33 9.73 -1.76 2.11
C GLU A 33 9.72 -3.27 1.88
N HIS A 34 8.76 -3.98 2.46
CA HIS A 34 8.56 -5.42 2.24
C HIS A 34 8.24 -5.74 0.77
N ALA A 35 7.28 -5.02 0.16
CA ALA A 35 6.90 -5.24 -1.23
C ALA A 35 8.07 -5.01 -2.21
N ILE A 36 8.94 -4.03 -1.92
CA ILE A 36 10.15 -3.77 -2.70
C ILE A 36 11.16 -4.91 -2.52
N ALA A 37 11.41 -5.35 -1.28
CA ALA A 37 12.35 -6.43 -0.99
C ALA A 37 11.96 -7.74 -1.67
N GLU A 38 10.66 -8.06 -1.69
CA GLU A 38 10.08 -9.25 -2.31
C GLU A 38 9.79 -9.08 -3.82
N LYS A 39 10.16 -7.94 -4.42
CA LYS A 39 10.00 -7.64 -5.86
C LYS A 39 8.55 -7.77 -6.36
N TYR A 40 7.59 -7.30 -5.58
CA TYR A 40 6.20 -7.20 -6.01
C TYR A 40 6.10 -6.34 -7.27
N ARG A 41 5.12 -6.64 -8.11
CA ARG A 41 4.80 -5.86 -9.30
C ARG A 41 3.94 -4.68 -8.88
N PHE A 42 4.35 -3.47 -9.24
CA PHE A 42 3.61 -2.25 -8.96
C PHE A 42 2.69 -1.91 -10.16
N PHE A 43 1.79 -0.93 -9.98
CA PHE A 43 0.82 -0.41 -10.98
C PHE A 43 -0.48 -1.22 -11.16
N SER A 44 -1.29 -0.80 -12.14
CA SER A 44 -2.64 -1.26 -12.44
C SER A 44 -2.75 -2.76 -12.73
N TYR A 45 -1.67 -3.39 -13.19
CA TYR A 45 -1.61 -4.85 -13.45
C TYR A 45 -0.60 -5.57 -12.54
N GLY A 46 -0.18 -4.88 -11.48
CA GLY A 46 0.71 -5.41 -10.48
C GLY A 46 -0.02 -6.27 -9.44
N ASP A 47 0.68 -6.55 -8.36
CA ASP A 47 0.14 -7.28 -7.23
C ASP A 47 -0.75 -6.36 -6.37
N ALA A 48 -1.69 -6.97 -5.66
CA ALA A 48 -2.66 -6.27 -4.82
C ALA A 48 -2.25 -6.31 -3.34
N SER A 49 -2.73 -5.32 -2.59
CA SER A 49 -2.64 -5.22 -1.15
C SER A 49 -4.05 -5.23 -0.56
N LEU A 50 -4.20 -5.94 0.56
CA LEU A 50 -5.41 -5.93 1.39
C LEU A 50 -5.04 -5.32 2.74
N LEU A 51 -5.62 -4.17 3.03
CA LEU A 51 -5.32 -3.37 4.22
C LEU A 51 -6.51 -3.43 5.17
N ILE A 52 -6.28 -3.97 6.35
CA ILE A 52 -7.31 -4.10 7.39
C ILE A 52 -6.92 -3.15 8.53
N PRO A 53 -7.55 -1.97 8.64
CA PRO A 53 -7.40 -1.11 9.81
C PRO A 53 -7.82 -1.86 11.09
N GLU A 54 -7.10 -1.58 12.17
CA GLU A 54 -7.48 -2.04 13.52
C GLU A 54 -8.67 -1.25 14.05
#